data_AF-W2GR44-F1
#
_entry.id   AF-W2GR44-F1
#
_cell.length_a   1.000
_cell.length_b   1.000
_cell.length_c   1.000
_cell.angle_alpha   90.00
_cell.angle_beta   90.00
_cell.angle_gamma   90.00
#
_symmetry.space_group_name_H-M   'P 1'
#
loop_
_entity.id
_entity.type
_entity.pdbx_description
1 polymer ?
#
loop_
_entity_poly.entity_id
_entity_poly.type
_entity_poly.pdbx_seq_one_letter_code
_entity_poly.pdbx_strand_id
1 'polypeptide(L)'
;MTDTQLADQFLYQSSLKSDPAVKVSSRKRVPYVIDLNQGSYANGIITFDATAQLNGAEGFACLRDAYVVIPYKVSMKNTHASTDLAAAVNRLSVGLKCGVWNVIDGMSLELNGKSVISMSEYKLFANNLRAQAETSLDYVNKQGAEDFLFPDSSGSLVFSSATTSLYGDGYSATASDITPALGTAATGAGVLPANDGFVKRLLSNPPVAGGQNTNGWPTIASGAANTISNQFGRGAFVPGTATHGTIAGTWNYMLKIKLVDLHPIFKELDLMANPQIKLRFRVNQGSSVIALATSKSMTLSSTTLVSGQSCPIMVAASAGSAPNSGVFGTSAAGQISVAWGAITNSLEPTIDSTYFPFTTTRLYVPFVDLENPQALISKPSKTVRYMDYYAQWFYQRAGTGVSSTQLNIAFDLQLSASLKNAKVVALLPFAETSSGNLNTATIQQFQSCFDSAPSTVQPGSSIRNFNVRIGSQQVFDIS
;
A
#
# COMPACT_ATOMS: atom_id res chain seq x y z
N MET A 1 13.40 -12.92 -59.69
CA MET A 1 12.19 -13.75 -59.59
C MET A 1 11.38 -13.23 -58.42
N THR A 2 10.21 -12.66 -58.70
CA THR A 2 9.24 -12.21 -57.69
C THR A 2 8.36 -13.40 -57.34
N ASP A 3 8.68 -14.08 -56.25
CA ASP A 3 7.84 -15.17 -55.76
C ASP A 3 6.55 -14.57 -55.19
N THR A 4 5.44 -14.82 -55.89
CA THR A 4 4.09 -14.58 -55.37
C THR A 4 3.85 -15.48 -54.17
N GLN A 5 3.91 -14.93 -52.96
CA GLN A 5 3.51 -15.63 -51.74
C GLN A 5 1.98 -15.64 -51.59
N LEU A 6 1.43 -16.79 -51.20
CA LEU A 6 0.05 -16.91 -50.75
C LEU A 6 -0.15 -16.06 -49.48
N ALA A 7 -1.26 -15.32 -49.41
CA ALA A 7 -1.54 -14.38 -48.31
C ALA A 7 -1.47 -15.05 -46.92
N ASP A 8 -1.90 -16.30 -46.81
CA ASP A 8 -1.83 -17.08 -45.57
C ASP A 8 -0.41 -17.44 -45.16
N GLN A 9 0.45 -17.75 -46.14
CA GLN A 9 1.87 -18.03 -45.90
C GLN A 9 2.63 -16.76 -45.50
N PHE A 10 2.27 -15.62 -46.09
CA PHE A 10 2.77 -14.31 -45.68
C PHE A 10 2.32 -13.94 -44.26
N LEU A 11 1.04 -14.12 -43.93
CA LEU A 11 0.51 -13.89 -42.58
C LEU A 11 1.19 -14.79 -41.55
N TYR A 12 1.36 -16.09 -41.86
CA TYR A 12 2.05 -17.04 -40.99
C TYR A 12 3.52 -16.66 -40.79
N GLN A 13 4.27 -16.38 -41.86
CA GLN A 13 5.67 -15.96 -41.74
C GLN A 13 5.83 -14.60 -41.05
N SER A 14 4.91 -13.65 -41.27
CA SER A 14 4.90 -12.35 -40.59
C SER A 14 4.60 -12.50 -39.09
N SER A 15 3.77 -13.47 -38.71
CA SER A 15 3.48 -13.80 -37.31
C SER A 15 4.65 -14.44 -36.56
N LEU A 16 5.57 -15.09 -37.29
CA LEU A 16 6.78 -15.71 -36.76
C LEU A 16 7.98 -14.76 -36.64
N LYS A 17 7.92 -13.57 -37.26
CA LYS A 17 8.99 -12.57 -37.15
C LYS A 17 9.00 -11.99 -35.74
N SER A 18 10.16 -12.04 -35.08
CA SER A 18 10.39 -11.30 -33.84
C SER A 18 10.14 -9.81 -34.06
N ASP A 19 9.52 -9.16 -33.09
CA ASP A 19 9.25 -7.73 -33.19
C ASP A 19 10.57 -6.96 -33.24
N PRO A 20 10.73 -6.01 -34.19
CA PRO A 20 11.88 -5.13 -34.18
C PRO A 20 11.87 -4.34 -32.87
N ALA A 21 13.05 -4.16 -32.25
CA ALA A 21 13.16 -3.37 -31.05
C ALA A 21 12.62 -1.96 -31.31
N VAL A 22 11.62 -1.53 -30.53
CA VAL A 22 11.07 -0.17 -30.61
C VAL A 22 12.14 0.79 -30.12
N LYS A 23 12.77 1.50 -31.06
CA LYS A 23 13.76 2.53 -30.74
C LYS A 23 13.04 3.83 -30.42
N VAL A 24 13.17 4.27 -29.17
CA VAL A 24 12.72 5.58 -28.72
C VAL A 24 13.78 6.62 -29.09
N SER A 25 13.34 7.75 -29.64
CA SER A 25 14.19 8.92 -29.85
C SER A 25 14.51 9.60 -28.50
N SER A 26 15.37 10.61 -28.51
CA SER A 26 15.86 11.27 -27.29
C SER A 26 14.81 12.08 -26.52
N ARG A 27 13.61 12.29 -27.06
CA ARG A 27 12.59 13.17 -26.45
C ARG A 27 11.56 12.39 -25.65
N LYS A 28 11.51 12.64 -24.34
CA LYS A 28 10.48 12.18 -23.40
C LYS A 28 9.77 13.38 -22.79
N ARG A 29 8.44 13.39 -22.83
CA ARG A 29 7.58 14.38 -22.15
C ARG A 29 6.71 13.66 -21.14
N VAL A 30 6.30 14.34 -20.07
CA VAL A 30 5.45 13.74 -19.05
C VAL A 30 4.29 14.70 -18.73
N PRO A 31 3.29 14.83 -19.61
CA PRO A 31 2.05 15.52 -19.27
C PRO A 31 1.40 14.87 -18.06
N TYR A 32 0.64 15.68 -17.32
CA TYR A 32 -0.17 15.22 -16.21
C TYR A 32 -1.66 15.49 -16.48
N VAL A 33 -2.49 14.59 -15.95
CA VAL A 33 -3.95 14.68 -15.97
C VAL A 33 -4.41 14.95 -14.54
N ILE A 34 -5.18 16.01 -14.35
CA ILE A 34 -5.83 16.31 -13.07
C ILE A 34 -7.11 15.49 -12.99
N ASP A 35 -7.36 14.87 -11.83
CA ASP A 35 -8.59 14.12 -11.60
C ASP A 35 -9.85 15.00 -11.65
N LEU A 36 -11.00 14.38 -11.90
CA LEU A 36 -12.29 15.04 -12.00
C LEU A 36 -12.86 15.48 -10.64
N ASN A 37 -12.35 14.94 -9.53
CA ASN A 37 -12.82 15.25 -8.19
C ASN A 37 -12.22 16.57 -7.65
N GLN A 38 -11.11 17.04 -8.22
CA GLN A 38 -10.47 18.34 -7.93
C GLN A 38 -10.26 18.61 -6.43
N GLY A 39 -9.74 17.63 -5.70
CA GLY A 39 -9.47 17.75 -4.27
C GLY A 39 -10.61 17.27 -3.35
N SER A 40 -11.80 16.99 -3.89
CA SER A 40 -12.94 16.49 -3.12
C SER A 40 -13.01 14.95 -3.13
N TYR A 41 -12.34 14.32 -2.16
CA TYR A 41 -12.20 12.86 -2.06
C TYR A 41 -13.00 12.19 -0.95
N ALA A 42 -14.05 12.83 -0.42
CA ALA A 42 -14.81 12.32 0.74
C ALA A 42 -15.30 10.86 0.57
N ASN A 43 -15.71 10.47 -0.64
CA ASN A 43 -16.19 9.11 -0.94
C ASN A 43 -15.05 8.09 -1.20
N GLY A 44 -13.79 8.52 -1.13
CA GLY A 44 -12.61 7.70 -1.43
C GLY A 44 -12.50 7.27 -2.88
N ILE A 45 -13.19 7.95 -3.80
CA ILE A 45 -13.11 7.69 -5.23
C ILE A 45 -12.34 8.81 -5.90
N ILE A 46 -11.31 8.45 -6.65
CA ILE A 46 -10.57 9.34 -7.56
C ILE A 46 -10.86 8.89 -8.98
N THR A 47 -11.30 9.80 -9.86
CA THR A 47 -11.51 9.50 -11.28
C THR A 47 -10.64 10.38 -12.17
N PHE A 48 -9.82 9.76 -13.00
CA PHE A 48 -9.12 10.42 -14.11
C PHE A 48 -9.87 10.13 -15.41
N ASP A 49 -10.14 11.18 -16.18
CA ASP A 49 -10.51 11.07 -17.59
C ASP A 49 -9.43 11.79 -18.41
N ALA A 50 -8.55 11.00 -18.99
CA ALA A 50 -7.40 11.50 -19.73
C ALA A 50 -7.75 11.83 -21.19
N THR A 51 -8.95 11.48 -21.65
CA THR A 51 -9.35 11.55 -23.06
C THR A 51 -9.18 12.97 -23.63
N ALA A 52 -9.69 13.97 -22.91
CA ALA A 52 -9.58 15.36 -23.33
C ALA A 52 -8.24 16.00 -22.92
N GLN A 53 -7.70 15.65 -21.75
CA GLN A 53 -6.51 16.30 -21.19
C GLN A 53 -5.19 15.84 -21.84
N LEU A 54 -5.16 14.65 -22.44
CA LEU A 54 -4.03 14.17 -23.24
C LEU A 54 -4.22 14.40 -24.74
N ASN A 55 -5.32 15.02 -25.16
CA ASN A 55 -5.56 15.33 -26.56
C ASN A 55 -4.52 16.36 -27.05
N GLY A 56 -3.83 16.04 -28.15
CA GLY A 56 -2.74 16.86 -28.67
C GLY A 56 -1.37 16.63 -28.01
N ALA A 57 -1.25 15.66 -27.09
CA ALA A 57 0.07 15.24 -26.60
C ALA A 57 0.87 14.58 -27.73
N GLU A 58 2.02 15.16 -28.07
CA GLU A 58 2.91 14.65 -29.12
C GLU A 58 3.66 13.39 -28.65
N GLY A 59 3.71 12.38 -29.51
CA GLY A 59 4.43 11.12 -29.28
C GLY A 59 3.49 9.95 -28.94
N PHE A 60 4.07 8.90 -28.36
CA PHE A 60 3.33 7.71 -27.93
C PHE A 60 3.37 7.56 -26.42
N ALA A 61 2.21 7.37 -25.81
CA ALA A 61 2.05 7.20 -24.38
C ALA A 61 2.59 5.84 -23.91
N CYS A 62 3.41 5.88 -22.85
CA CYS A 62 3.95 4.71 -22.16
C CYS A 62 3.21 4.54 -20.82
N LEU A 63 2.19 3.68 -20.79
CA LEU A 63 1.47 3.39 -19.54
C LEU A 63 2.26 2.52 -18.58
N ARG A 64 3.28 1.83 -19.06
CA ARG A 64 4.25 1.09 -18.24
C ARG A 64 5.03 2.02 -17.31
N ASP A 65 5.40 3.21 -17.79
CA ASP A 65 6.13 4.21 -17.00
C ASP A 65 5.19 5.23 -16.33
N ALA A 66 3.88 5.12 -16.54
CA ALA A 66 2.92 6.03 -15.95
C ALA A 66 2.76 5.79 -14.45
N TYR A 67 2.48 6.87 -13.73
CA TYR A 67 2.31 6.85 -12.28
C TYR A 67 1.28 7.89 -11.85
N VAL A 68 0.59 7.62 -10.76
CA VAL A 68 -0.26 8.60 -10.09
C VAL A 68 0.51 9.20 -8.91
N VAL A 69 0.29 10.50 -8.66
CA VAL A 69 0.69 11.14 -7.41
C VAL A 69 -0.56 11.48 -6.61
N ILE A 70 -0.67 10.94 -5.40
CA ILE A 70 -1.79 11.12 -4.48
C ILE A 70 -1.29 11.91 -3.25
N PRO A 71 -1.81 13.13 -3.02
CA PRO A 71 -1.70 13.78 -1.72
C PRO A 71 -2.46 12.95 -0.68
N TYR A 72 -1.76 12.46 0.34
CA TYR A 72 -2.31 11.56 1.35
C TYR A 72 -1.99 12.08 2.74
N LYS A 73 -3.01 12.19 3.60
CA LYS A 73 -2.87 12.79 4.93
C LYS A 73 -3.15 11.74 6.00
N VAL A 74 -2.22 11.62 6.94
CA VAL A 74 -2.40 10.84 8.18
C VAL A 74 -2.29 11.79 9.36
N SER A 75 -3.21 11.71 10.31
CA SER A 75 -3.26 12.60 11.47
C SER A 75 -3.46 11.79 12.74
N MET A 76 -2.69 12.11 13.78
CA MET A 76 -2.86 11.55 15.12
C MET A 76 -3.45 12.63 16.03
N LYS A 77 -4.51 12.30 16.75
CA LYS A 77 -5.16 13.17 17.75
C LYS A 77 -5.13 12.50 19.11
N ASN A 78 -4.83 13.26 20.16
CA ASN A 78 -5.13 12.84 21.53
C ASN A 78 -6.64 13.02 21.75
N THR A 79 -7.39 11.92 21.77
CA THR A 79 -8.85 11.95 21.92
C THR A 79 -9.30 11.75 23.36
N HIS A 80 -8.37 11.61 24.30
CA HIS A 80 -8.73 11.56 25.72
C HIS A 80 -9.36 12.88 26.18
N ALA A 81 -10.28 12.80 27.14
CA ALA A 81 -11.03 13.96 27.60
C ALA A 81 -10.18 14.93 28.45
N SER A 82 -9.20 14.40 29.19
CA SER A 82 -8.48 15.17 30.23
C SER A 82 -7.02 14.77 30.45
N THR A 83 -6.48 13.84 29.66
CA THR A 83 -5.12 13.32 29.87
C THR A 83 -4.27 13.75 28.69
N ASP A 84 -3.24 14.53 28.97
CA ASP A 84 -2.24 14.89 27.97
C ASP A 84 -1.33 13.70 27.64
N LEU A 85 -0.76 13.70 26.45
CA LEU A 85 0.38 12.84 26.14
C LEU A 85 1.59 13.29 26.95
N ALA A 86 2.54 12.39 27.21
CA ALA A 86 3.75 12.73 27.96
C ALA A 86 4.70 13.64 27.17
N ALA A 87 4.66 13.55 25.83
CA ALA A 87 5.41 14.40 24.94
C ALA A 87 4.67 14.59 23.61
N ALA A 88 5.10 15.58 22.83
CA ALA A 88 4.63 15.73 21.46
C ALA A 88 5.02 14.52 20.60
N VAL A 89 4.14 14.14 19.68
CA VAL A 89 4.37 13.05 18.74
C VAL A 89 5.50 13.42 17.78
N ASN A 90 6.30 12.43 17.37
CA ASN A 90 7.38 12.62 16.42
C ASN A 90 7.06 11.94 15.08
N ARG A 91 7.80 12.29 14.02
CA ARG A 91 7.55 11.76 12.67
C ARG A 91 7.65 10.23 12.55
N LEU A 92 8.24 9.54 13.52
CA LEU A 92 8.42 8.09 13.54
C LEU A 92 7.31 7.37 14.33
N SER A 93 6.32 8.09 14.85
CA SER A 93 5.21 7.50 15.62
C SER A 93 4.21 6.70 14.77
N VAL A 94 4.11 7.01 13.48
CA VAL A 94 3.22 6.34 12.50
C VAL A 94 3.94 6.24 11.17
N GLY A 95 3.81 5.13 10.45
CA GLY A 95 4.30 4.98 9.09
C GLY A 95 3.32 4.23 8.20
N LEU A 96 3.61 4.18 6.90
CA LEU A 96 2.84 3.35 5.97
C LEU A 96 3.17 1.86 6.14
N LYS A 97 2.21 1.01 5.77
CA LYS A 97 2.47 -0.41 5.51
C LYS A 97 3.39 -0.57 4.30
N CYS A 98 3.98 -1.76 4.19
CA CYS A 98 4.96 -2.03 3.15
C CYS A 98 4.34 -1.97 1.74
N GLY A 99 4.78 -0.98 0.95
CA GLY A 99 4.25 -0.67 -0.37
C GLY A 99 3.21 0.46 -0.34
N VAL A 100 3.52 1.60 -0.97
CA VAL A 100 2.64 2.78 -1.09
C VAL A 100 1.33 2.49 -1.81
N TRP A 101 1.28 1.47 -2.67
CA TRP A 101 0.05 1.06 -3.36
C TRP A 101 -1.04 0.57 -2.39
N ASN A 102 -0.70 0.24 -1.14
CA ASN A 102 -1.69 -0.12 -0.11
C ASN A 102 -2.67 1.00 0.24
N VAL A 103 -2.43 2.25 -0.18
CA VAL A 103 -3.45 3.30 -0.07
C VAL A 103 -4.56 3.15 -1.11
N ILE A 104 -4.41 2.33 -2.15
CA ILE A 104 -5.42 2.05 -3.17
C ILE A 104 -5.99 0.65 -2.95
N ASP A 105 -7.28 0.57 -2.61
CA ASP A 105 -8.00 -0.69 -2.40
C ASP A 105 -8.35 -1.39 -3.72
N GLY A 106 -8.74 -0.59 -4.73
CA GLY A 106 -9.22 -1.09 -6.01
C GLY A 106 -9.04 -0.10 -7.15
N MET A 107 -9.04 -0.63 -8.37
CA MET A 107 -8.91 0.12 -9.62
C MET A 107 -9.95 -0.36 -10.64
N SER A 108 -10.49 0.56 -11.43
CA SER A 108 -11.08 0.24 -12.73
C SER A 108 -10.35 0.97 -13.85
N LEU A 109 -10.30 0.34 -15.01
CA LEU A 109 -9.66 0.85 -16.21
C LEU A 109 -10.60 0.70 -17.40
N GLU A 110 -10.87 1.79 -18.06
CA GLU A 110 -11.51 1.83 -19.37
C GLU A 110 -10.48 2.37 -20.38
N LEU A 111 -10.33 1.64 -21.48
CA LEU A 111 -9.45 1.99 -22.59
C LEU A 111 -10.28 2.06 -23.87
N ASN A 112 -10.24 3.19 -24.58
CA ASN A 112 -10.93 3.39 -25.86
C ASN A 112 -12.44 3.07 -25.77
N GLY A 113 -13.10 3.56 -24.72
CA GLY A 113 -14.53 3.36 -24.49
C GLY A 113 -14.93 1.96 -24.02
N LYS A 114 -13.97 1.07 -23.75
CA LYS A 114 -14.23 -0.31 -23.31
C LYS A 114 -13.69 -0.54 -21.91
N SER A 115 -14.52 -1.11 -21.05
CA SER A 115 -14.11 -1.55 -19.71
C SER A 115 -13.14 -2.73 -19.82
N VAL A 116 -11.93 -2.57 -19.31
CA VAL A 116 -10.86 -3.58 -19.31
C VAL A 116 -10.67 -4.18 -17.92
N ILE A 117 -10.72 -3.35 -16.89
CA ILE A 117 -10.65 -3.77 -15.48
C ILE A 117 -11.88 -3.20 -14.76
N SER A 118 -12.63 -4.06 -14.08
CA SER A 118 -13.70 -3.65 -13.18
C SER A 118 -13.17 -3.34 -11.79
N MET A 119 -13.83 -2.39 -11.12
CA MET A 119 -13.60 -2.10 -9.71
C MET A 119 -14.07 -3.30 -8.90
N SER A 120 -13.15 -4.05 -8.30
CA SER A 120 -13.45 -5.17 -7.42
C SER A 120 -12.66 -5.08 -6.13
N GLU A 121 -13.19 -5.71 -5.09
CA GLU A 121 -12.60 -5.70 -3.76
C GLU A 121 -11.39 -6.64 -3.67
N TYR A 122 -10.53 -6.40 -2.67
CA TYR A 122 -9.38 -7.25 -2.31
C TYR A 122 -8.31 -7.45 -3.40
N LYS A 123 -8.39 -6.78 -4.56
CA LYS A 123 -7.31 -6.83 -5.59
C LYS A 123 -5.97 -6.34 -5.06
N LEU A 124 -5.98 -5.44 -4.06
CA LEU A 124 -4.78 -5.00 -3.36
C LEU A 124 -3.94 -6.16 -2.79
N PHE A 125 -4.58 -7.25 -2.35
CA PHE A 125 -3.90 -8.39 -1.74
C PHE A 125 -3.05 -9.16 -2.75
N ALA A 126 -3.55 -9.29 -3.98
CA ALA A 126 -2.79 -9.86 -5.09
C ALA A 126 -1.58 -8.97 -5.46
N ASN A 127 -1.73 -7.64 -5.36
CA ASN A 127 -0.61 -6.72 -5.59
C ASN A 127 0.51 -6.90 -4.56
N ASN A 128 0.18 -7.13 -3.28
CA ASN A 128 1.17 -7.41 -2.25
C ASN A 128 1.88 -8.76 -2.47
N LEU A 129 1.14 -9.82 -2.81
CA LEU A 129 1.74 -11.12 -3.15
C LEU A 129 2.70 -10.97 -4.34
N ARG A 130 2.29 -10.23 -5.36
CA ARG A 130 3.12 -9.96 -6.53
C ARG A 130 4.37 -9.16 -6.18
N ALA A 131 4.23 -8.12 -5.35
CA ALA A 131 5.37 -7.33 -4.92
C ALA A 131 6.40 -8.20 -4.17
N GLN A 132 5.97 -9.15 -3.33
CA GLN A 132 6.88 -10.09 -2.69
C GLN A 132 7.54 -11.08 -3.66
N ALA A 133 6.81 -11.53 -4.69
CA ALA A 133 7.30 -12.55 -5.61
C ALA A 133 8.14 -12.00 -6.79
N GLU A 134 7.85 -10.78 -7.25
CA GLU A 134 8.45 -10.21 -8.47
C GLU A 134 9.53 -9.16 -8.18
N THR A 135 9.59 -8.59 -6.98
CA THR A 135 10.53 -7.51 -6.67
C THR A 135 11.91 -8.05 -6.31
N SER A 136 12.96 -7.51 -6.93
CA SER A 136 14.33 -7.84 -6.59
C SER A 136 14.85 -7.05 -5.39
N LEU A 137 15.83 -7.60 -4.67
CA LEU A 137 16.49 -6.90 -3.57
C LEU A 137 17.19 -5.61 -4.03
N ASP A 138 17.79 -5.62 -5.21
CA ASP A 138 18.41 -4.42 -5.81
C ASP A 138 17.39 -3.31 -6.04
N TYR A 139 16.18 -3.67 -6.45
CA TYR A 139 15.08 -2.71 -6.59
C TYR A 139 14.73 -2.10 -5.24
N VAL A 140 14.56 -2.92 -4.19
CA VAL A 140 14.28 -2.46 -2.82
C VAL A 140 15.37 -1.53 -2.31
N ASN A 141 16.64 -1.87 -2.53
CA ASN A 141 17.76 -1.03 -2.08
C ASN A 141 17.79 0.34 -2.77
N LYS A 142 17.34 0.42 -4.03
CA LYS A 142 17.36 1.66 -4.81
C LYS A 142 16.10 2.51 -4.68
N GLN A 143 14.94 1.88 -4.66
CA GLN A 143 13.62 2.54 -4.75
C GLN A 143 12.73 2.30 -3.53
N GLY A 144 13.13 1.43 -2.59
CA GLY A 144 12.29 1.05 -1.45
C GLY A 144 11.86 2.22 -0.57
N ALA A 145 12.67 3.28 -0.48
CA ALA A 145 12.32 4.49 0.27
C ALA A 145 11.20 5.32 -0.39
N GLU A 146 11.16 5.36 -1.72
CA GLU A 146 10.09 6.06 -2.47
C GLU A 146 8.79 5.25 -2.44
N ASP A 147 8.92 3.93 -2.62
CA ASP A 147 7.77 3.01 -2.68
C ASP A 147 7.31 2.52 -1.29
N PHE A 148 7.97 2.92 -0.19
CA PHE A 148 7.81 2.36 1.16
C PHE A 148 7.87 0.81 1.17
N LEU A 149 8.62 0.24 0.25
CA LEU A 149 8.70 -1.20 0.00
C LEU A 149 9.88 -1.79 0.76
N PHE A 150 9.70 -1.95 2.07
CA PHE A 150 10.64 -2.68 2.93
C PHE A 150 9.86 -3.78 3.62
N PRO A 151 9.94 -5.05 3.18
CA PRO A 151 9.24 -6.14 3.83
C PRO A 151 9.63 -6.29 5.30
N ASP A 152 8.70 -6.80 6.11
CA ASP A 152 8.94 -7.02 7.53
C ASP A 152 10.04 -8.06 7.78
N SER A 153 10.82 -7.83 8.84
CA SER A 153 11.84 -8.79 9.28
C SER A 153 11.25 -9.81 10.25
N SER A 154 12.08 -10.75 10.69
CA SER A 154 11.71 -11.69 11.75
C SER A 154 11.25 -10.98 13.03
N GLY A 155 11.56 -9.70 13.23
CA GLY A 155 11.06 -8.93 14.36
C GLY A 155 9.55 -8.70 14.41
N SER A 156 8.83 -9.03 13.34
CA SER A 156 7.37 -9.03 13.31
C SER A 156 6.73 -10.31 13.89
N LEU A 157 7.52 -11.36 14.17
CA LEU A 157 7.01 -12.71 14.46
C LEU A 157 6.50 -12.92 15.88
N VAL A 158 6.77 -11.99 16.81
CA VAL A 158 6.43 -12.19 18.23
C VAL A 158 4.94 -11.99 18.44
N PHE A 159 4.27 -13.00 18.99
CA PHE A 159 2.86 -12.95 19.37
C PHE A 159 2.72 -12.83 20.89
N SER A 160 1.80 -11.98 21.34
CA SER A 160 1.34 -11.94 22.72
C SER A 160 -0.16 -12.20 22.76
N SER A 161 -0.60 -13.14 23.61
CA SER A 161 -2.02 -13.36 23.89
C SER A 161 -2.61 -12.30 24.82
N ALA A 162 -1.81 -11.35 25.29
CA ALA A 162 -2.28 -10.25 26.13
C ALA A 162 -3.09 -9.26 25.30
N THR A 163 -4.30 -8.92 25.78
CA THR A 163 -5.19 -7.91 25.20
C THR A 163 -4.65 -6.48 25.30
N THR A 164 -3.55 -6.28 26.03
CA THR A 164 -2.82 -5.01 26.15
C THR A 164 -1.32 -5.31 26.03
N SER A 165 -0.62 -4.63 25.13
CA SER A 165 0.81 -4.84 24.90
C SER A 165 1.50 -3.55 24.46
N LEU A 166 2.79 -3.42 24.78
CA LEU A 166 3.61 -2.29 24.33
C LEU A 166 3.82 -2.29 22.80
N TYR A 167 3.51 -3.39 22.13
CA TYR A 167 3.60 -3.56 20.68
C TYR A 167 2.23 -3.52 19.97
N GLY A 168 1.15 -3.26 20.71
CA GLY A 168 -0.22 -3.43 20.21
C GLY A 168 -0.76 -4.83 20.50
N ASP A 169 -2.08 -4.95 20.53
CA ASP A 169 -2.80 -6.18 20.87
C ASP A 169 -2.76 -7.19 19.71
N GLY A 170 -1.88 -8.19 19.83
CA GLY A 170 -1.69 -9.22 18.82
C GLY A 170 -0.22 -9.50 18.49
N TYR A 171 0.10 -9.38 17.20
CA TYR A 171 1.46 -9.55 16.69
C TYR A 171 2.29 -8.29 16.87
N SER A 172 3.59 -8.48 17.05
CA SER A 172 4.54 -7.39 17.30
C SER A 172 5.07 -6.79 15.99
N ALA A 173 4.24 -6.65 14.96
CA ALA A 173 4.67 -6.04 13.69
C ALA A 173 5.12 -4.58 13.86
N THR A 174 4.68 -3.92 14.93
CA THR A 174 5.06 -2.55 15.30
C THR A 174 6.41 -2.43 16.01
N ALA A 175 7.07 -3.55 16.30
CA ALA A 175 8.35 -3.59 17.01
C ALA A 175 9.37 -2.68 16.31
N SER A 176 9.72 -1.60 16.98
CA SER A 176 10.57 -0.52 16.44
C SER A 176 11.60 -0.06 17.47
N ASP A 177 11.68 -0.75 18.60
CA ASP A 177 12.74 -0.63 19.58
C ASP A 177 13.94 -1.48 19.15
N ILE A 178 15.11 -0.84 19.13
CA ILE A 178 16.38 -1.54 18.97
C ILE A 178 16.84 -1.89 20.39
N THR A 179 16.33 -3.00 20.94
CA THR A 179 16.78 -3.49 22.25
C THR A 179 17.94 -4.49 22.06
N PRO A 180 19.10 -4.34 22.73
CA PRO A 180 20.28 -5.20 22.51
C PRO A 180 20.19 -6.63 23.07
N ALA A 181 19.05 -7.10 23.58
CA ALA A 181 18.99 -8.33 24.37
C ALA A 181 18.93 -9.60 23.48
N LEU A 182 20.08 -9.96 22.90
CA LEU A 182 20.36 -11.33 22.49
C LEU A 182 20.61 -12.19 23.73
N GLY A 183 19.63 -13.01 24.10
CA GLY A 183 19.83 -14.11 25.03
C GLY A 183 19.08 -13.97 26.35
N THR A 184 17.90 -14.59 26.41
CA THR A 184 17.41 -15.53 27.46
C THR A 184 15.89 -15.68 27.36
N ALA A 185 15.36 -16.01 26.18
CA ALA A 185 13.98 -16.46 26.05
C ALA A 185 13.90 -17.63 25.07
N ALA A 186 13.58 -18.80 25.65
CA ALA A 186 13.08 -20.06 25.10
C ALA A 186 13.81 -20.67 23.88
N THR A 187 14.19 -21.93 24.04
CA THR A 187 14.50 -22.89 22.99
C THR A 187 13.44 -22.86 21.87
N GLY A 188 13.74 -22.13 20.78
CA GLY A 188 12.93 -22.01 19.57
C GLY A 188 12.70 -20.55 19.16
N ALA A 189 13.49 -20.05 18.21
CA ALA A 189 13.37 -18.72 17.57
C ALA A 189 13.59 -17.50 18.49
N GLY A 190 14.85 -17.21 18.80
CA GLY A 190 15.25 -15.90 19.31
C GLY A 190 15.01 -14.80 18.28
N VAL A 191 14.00 -13.98 18.52
CA VAL A 191 13.66 -12.73 17.83
C VAL A 191 13.37 -11.73 18.96
N LEU A 192 14.12 -10.64 19.15
CA LEU A 192 14.08 -9.41 18.35
C LEU A 192 15.43 -8.67 18.31
N PRO A 193 15.82 -8.14 17.15
CA PRO A 193 16.27 -6.77 17.03
C PRO A 193 15.31 -6.01 16.09
N ALA A 194 14.20 -5.46 16.60
CA ALA A 194 13.19 -4.69 15.85
C ALA A 194 12.61 -5.34 14.55
N ASN A 195 11.47 -4.83 14.09
CA ASN A 195 11.03 -5.02 12.71
C ASN A 195 11.77 -4.02 11.80
N ASP A 196 12.94 -4.42 11.31
CA ASP A 196 13.80 -3.58 10.45
C ASP A 196 13.07 -3.00 9.24
N GLY A 197 12.15 -3.79 8.65
CA GLY A 197 11.32 -3.34 7.54
C GLY A 197 10.47 -2.13 7.94
N PHE A 198 9.79 -2.24 9.09
CA PHE A 198 9.00 -1.14 9.63
C PHE A 198 9.85 0.07 10.01
N VAL A 199 11.00 -0.13 10.65
CA VAL A 199 11.91 0.96 10.99
C VAL A 199 12.34 1.73 9.74
N LYS A 200 12.69 1.04 8.64
CA LYS A 200 13.02 1.69 7.35
C LYS A 200 11.85 2.48 6.76
N ARG A 201 10.62 1.98 6.90
CA ARG A 201 9.41 2.72 6.49
C ARG A 201 9.22 3.99 7.33
N LEU A 202 9.40 3.91 8.65
CA LEU A 202 9.36 5.08 9.54
C LEU A 202 10.41 6.13 9.17
N LEU A 203 11.64 5.69 8.87
CA LEU A 203 12.72 6.61 8.45
C LEU A 203 12.43 7.30 7.11
N SER A 204 11.66 6.64 6.24
CA SER A 204 11.21 7.15 4.94
C SER A 204 10.04 8.13 5.03
N ASN A 205 9.45 8.31 6.23
CA ASN A 205 8.41 9.31 6.44
C ASN A 205 8.86 10.72 6.06
N PRO A 206 7.90 11.59 5.68
CA PRO A 206 8.18 12.98 5.38
C PRO A 206 9.02 13.68 6.46
N PRO A 207 9.91 14.61 6.06
CA PRO A 207 10.73 15.37 7.00
C PRO A 207 9.86 16.29 7.87
N VAL A 208 10.38 16.68 9.03
CA VAL A 208 9.69 17.60 9.95
C VAL A 208 9.60 19.00 9.31
N ALA A 209 8.40 19.54 9.18
CA ALA A 209 8.11 20.89 8.74
C ALA A 209 8.81 21.90 9.66
N GLY A 210 9.54 22.85 9.06
CA GLY A 210 10.32 23.84 9.82
C GLY A 210 11.45 23.30 10.69
N GLY A 211 11.71 21.98 10.72
CA GLY A 211 12.76 21.38 11.54
C GLY A 211 14.16 21.63 10.99
N GLN A 212 15.13 21.87 11.87
CA GLN A 212 16.54 21.91 11.48
C GLN A 212 17.08 20.49 11.30
N ASN A 213 17.59 20.14 10.12
CA ASN A 213 18.41 18.96 9.97
C ASN A 213 19.76 19.18 10.68
N THR A 214 19.90 18.63 11.88
CA THR A 214 21.13 18.66 12.67
C THR A 214 22.29 17.88 12.05
N ASN A 215 22.04 17.08 11.01
CA ASN A 215 23.07 16.36 10.26
C ASN A 215 23.63 17.18 9.07
N GLY A 216 23.27 18.46 8.94
CA GLY A 216 23.91 19.38 7.99
C GLY A 216 23.56 19.18 6.52
N TRP A 217 22.45 18.49 6.20
CA TRP A 217 22.06 18.24 4.80
C TRP A 217 21.50 19.54 4.15
N PRO A 218 22.10 20.06 3.07
CA PRO A 218 21.82 21.41 2.57
C PRO A 218 20.35 21.65 2.16
N THR A 219 19.67 20.65 1.62
CA THR A 219 18.28 20.79 1.16
C THR A 219 17.25 20.53 2.25
N ILE A 220 17.64 20.37 3.51
CA ILE A 220 16.73 20.19 4.67
C ILE A 220 17.14 21.16 5.80
N ALA A 221 17.98 22.15 5.49
CA ALA A 221 18.45 23.13 6.45
C ALA A 221 17.44 24.29 6.60
N SER A 222 16.93 24.43 7.82
CA SER A 222 16.44 25.64 8.51
C SER A 222 15.78 26.74 7.66
N GLY A 223 14.45 26.85 7.74
CA GLY A 223 13.64 27.97 7.24
C GLY A 223 13.02 27.73 5.85
N ALA A 224 13.74 27.05 4.96
CA ALA A 224 13.24 26.71 3.62
C ALA A 224 12.60 25.32 3.54
N ALA A 225 12.61 24.50 4.60
CA ALA A 225 12.10 23.12 4.57
C ALA A 225 10.65 23.03 4.09
N ASN A 226 9.79 23.99 4.45
CA ASN A 226 8.41 24.04 3.96
C ASN A 226 8.34 24.38 2.46
N THR A 227 9.14 25.36 2.02
CA THR A 227 9.30 25.71 0.60
C THR A 227 9.86 24.55 -0.22
N ILE A 228 10.83 23.83 0.33
CA ILE A 228 11.47 22.65 -0.26
C ILE A 228 10.48 21.49 -0.33
N SER A 229 9.74 21.19 0.74
CA SER A 229 8.68 20.17 0.71
C SER A 229 7.63 20.47 -0.37
N ASN A 230 7.28 21.76 -0.56
CA ASN A 230 6.41 22.21 -1.64
C ASN A 230 7.09 22.19 -3.03
N GLN A 231 8.39 22.43 -3.15
CA GLN A 231 9.09 22.41 -4.44
C GLN A 231 9.44 21.01 -4.91
N PHE A 232 9.87 20.14 -4.00
CA PHE A 232 10.29 18.77 -4.28
C PHE A 232 9.15 17.75 -4.20
N GLY A 233 7.98 18.17 -3.72
CA GLY A 233 6.78 17.32 -3.66
C GLY A 233 7.00 16.06 -2.83
N ARG A 234 7.74 16.14 -1.71
CA ARG A 234 8.01 15.00 -0.80
C ARG A 234 7.09 14.96 0.42
N GLY A 235 6.21 15.96 0.57
CA GLY A 235 5.34 16.10 1.73
C GLY A 235 6.07 16.62 2.98
N ALA A 236 5.39 16.64 4.12
CA ALA A 236 5.94 17.10 5.39
C ALA A 236 5.23 16.48 6.62
N PHE A 237 5.99 16.24 7.68
CA PHE A 237 5.44 15.97 9.01
C PHE A 237 5.30 17.27 9.79
N VAL A 238 4.11 17.57 10.28
CA VAL A 238 3.81 18.75 11.09
C VAL A 238 3.66 18.30 12.55
N PRO A 239 4.56 18.73 13.46
CA PRO A 239 4.40 18.47 14.89
C PRO A 239 3.14 19.14 15.41
N GLY A 240 2.37 18.42 16.23
CA GLY A 240 1.24 18.97 16.98
C GLY A 240 1.57 19.17 18.45
N THR A 241 0.54 19.14 19.30
CA THR A 241 0.68 19.34 20.75
C THR A 241 0.35 18.07 21.53
N ALA A 242 0.94 17.91 22.72
CA ALA A 242 0.64 16.80 23.61
C ALA A 242 -0.76 16.91 24.26
N THR A 243 -1.34 18.11 24.24
CA THR A 243 -2.57 18.45 24.94
C THR A 243 -3.76 17.60 24.52
N HIS A 244 -4.57 17.20 25.49
CA HIS A 244 -5.81 16.48 25.28
C HIS A 244 -6.76 17.21 24.31
N GLY A 245 -7.47 16.48 23.47
CA GLY A 245 -8.39 17.04 22.48
C GLY A 245 -7.73 17.69 21.26
N THR A 246 -6.40 17.69 21.15
CA THR A 246 -5.65 18.35 20.06
C THR A 246 -4.97 17.36 19.10
N ILE A 247 -4.66 17.83 17.89
CA ILE A 247 -3.83 17.09 16.94
C ILE A 247 -2.41 17.01 17.52
N ALA A 248 -1.92 15.78 17.68
CA ALA A 248 -0.60 15.50 18.21
C ALA A 248 0.48 15.48 17.11
N GLY A 249 0.10 15.14 15.88
CA GLY A 249 0.98 15.27 14.71
C GLY A 249 0.30 14.86 13.41
N THR A 250 0.78 15.39 12.29
CA THR A 250 0.21 15.18 10.96
C THR A 250 1.30 14.83 9.96
N TRP A 251 1.12 13.74 9.22
CA TRP A 251 1.97 13.32 8.11
C TRP A 251 1.27 13.63 6.79
N ASN A 252 1.78 14.62 6.06
CA ASN A 252 1.36 14.94 4.71
C ASN A 252 2.29 14.23 3.74
N TYR A 253 1.79 13.25 3.00
CA TYR A 253 2.53 12.48 2.02
C TYR A 253 2.19 12.90 0.60
N MET A 254 3.18 12.79 -0.28
CA MET A 254 3.01 12.88 -1.73
C MET A 254 3.35 11.52 -2.34
N LEU A 255 2.36 10.64 -2.41
CA LEU A 255 2.58 9.24 -2.76
C LEU A 255 2.62 9.07 -4.26
N LYS A 256 3.80 8.71 -4.78
CA LYS A 256 3.98 8.32 -6.17
C LYS A 256 3.77 6.82 -6.31
N ILE A 257 2.74 6.43 -7.05
CA ILE A 257 2.33 5.04 -7.22
C ILE A 257 2.38 4.70 -8.71
N LYS A 258 3.25 3.78 -9.09
CA LYS A 258 3.38 3.35 -10.50
C LYS A 258 2.17 2.50 -10.88
N LEU A 259 1.65 2.70 -12.09
CA LEU A 259 0.50 1.91 -12.56
C LEU A 259 0.84 0.40 -12.63
N VAL A 260 2.09 0.07 -12.95
CA VAL A 260 2.57 -1.31 -12.96
C VAL A 260 2.50 -1.99 -11.60
N ASP A 261 2.52 -1.25 -10.49
CA ASP A 261 2.39 -1.79 -9.12
C ASP A 261 0.91 -2.04 -8.75
N LEU A 262 -0.02 -1.40 -9.46
CA LEU A 262 -1.46 -1.53 -9.26
C LEU A 262 -2.08 -2.65 -10.10
N HIS A 263 -1.55 -2.89 -11.31
CA HIS A 263 -2.03 -3.99 -12.15
C HIS A 263 -0.98 -4.43 -13.19
N PRO A 264 -0.82 -5.73 -13.49
CA PRO A 264 0.15 -6.22 -14.46
C PRO A 264 -0.15 -5.81 -15.90
N ILE A 265 -1.42 -5.50 -16.24
CA ILE A 265 -1.78 -5.05 -17.60
C ILE A 265 -0.87 -3.92 -18.10
N PHE A 266 -0.46 -2.99 -17.24
CA PHE A 266 0.36 -1.85 -17.63
C PHE A 266 1.78 -2.25 -18.03
N LYS A 267 2.27 -3.43 -17.64
CA LYS A 267 3.54 -3.99 -18.13
C LYS A 267 3.42 -4.50 -19.58
N GLU A 268 2.23 -4.94 -19.96
CA GLU A 268 1.92 -5.61 -21.23
C GLU A 268 1.37 -4.67 -22.30
N LEU A 269 0.82 -3.52 -21.90
CA LEU A 269 0.37 -2.48 -22.83
C LEU A 269 1.58 -1.87 -23.54
N ASP A 270 1.52 -1.91 -24.88
CA ASP A 270 2.51 -1.26 -25.72
C ASP A 270 2.30 0.27 -25.73
N LEU A 271 3.21 0.98 -26.39
CA LEU A 271 3.12 2.41 -26.63
C LEU A 271 1.86 2.74 -27.45
N MET A 272 1.08 3.71 -26.96
CA MET A 272 -0.21 4.07 -27.57
C MET A 272 -0.21 5.52 -28.06
N ALA A 273 -0.60 5.74 -29.32
CA ALA A 273 -0.93 7.08 -29.79
C ALA A 273 -2.33 7.48 -29.29
N ASN A 274 -2.47 8.71 -28.78
CA ASN A 274 -3.75 9.30 -28.33
C ASN A 274 -4.63 8.36 -27.49
N PRO A 275 -4.11 7.82 -26.37
CA PRO A 275 -4.86 6.83 -25.62
C PRO A 275 -6.07 7.46 -24.91
N GLN A 276 -7.26 6.89 -25.10
CA GLN A 276 -8.46 7.28 -24.36
C GLN A 276 -8.52 6.47 -23.08
N ILE A 277 -8.03 7.05 -21.99
CA ILE A 277 -7.88 6.36 -20.70
C ILE A 277 -8.84 6.97 -19.71
N LYS A 278 -9.64 6.12 -19.08
CA LYS A 278 -10.39 6.49 -17.89
C LYS A 278 -10.03 5.54 -16.76
N LEU A 279 -9.43 6.10 -15.73
CA LEU A 279 -8.95 5.38 -14.55
C LEU A 279 -9.76 5.83 -13.35
N ARG A 280 -10.19 4.87 -12.54
CA ARG A 280 -10.81 5.17 -11.25
C ARG A 280 -10.14 4.36 -10.16
N PHE A 281 -9.83 5.01 -9.05
CA PHE A 281 -9.29 4.38 -7.85
C PHE A 281 -10.27 4.48 -6.71
N ARG A 282 -10.32 3.42 -5.90
CA ARG A 282 -10.85 3.45 -4.55
C ARG A 282 -9.68 3.54 -3.58
N VAL A 283 -9.61 4.61 -2.81
CA VAL A 283 -8.55 4.90 -1.85
C VAL A 283 -8.99 4.44 -0.46
N ASN A 284 -8.11 3.77 0.26
CA ASN A 284 -8.31 3.42 1.65
C ASN A 284 -8.36 4.71 2.50
N GLN A 285 -9.49 4.93 3.18
CA GLN A 285 -9.72 6.07 4.07
C GLN A 285 -10.42 5.59 5.33
N GLY A 286 -10.03 6.12 6.49
CA GLY A 286 -10.56 5.64 7.76
C GLY A 286 -9.83 6.19 8.97
N SER A 287 -10.12 5.59 10.12
CA SER A 287 -9.47 5.91 11.38
C SER A 287 -9.43 4.72 12.33
N SER A 288 -8.39 4.63 13.14
CA SER A 288 -8.26 3.69 14.26
C SER A 288 -8.30 4.44 15.58
N VAL A 289 -8.94 3.87 16.59
CA VAL A 289 -8.93 4.38 17.97
C VAL A 289 -8.15 3.40 18.83
N ILE A 290 -7.17 3.92 19.57
CA ILE A 290 -6.25 3.14 20.40
C ILE A 290 -6.37 3.62 21.83
N ALA A 291 -6.71 2.69 22.73
CA ALA A 291 -6.66 2.92 24.16
C ALA A 291 -5.23 2.74 24.66
N LEU A 292 -4.80 3.63 25.55
CA LEU A 292 -3.49 3.60 26.20
C LEU A 292 -3.67 3.33 27.69
N ALA A 293 -3.02 2.28 28.20
CA ALA A 293 -2.99 1.99 29.63
C ALA A 293 -1.91 2.83 30.35
N THR A 294 -1.96 2.87 31.69
CA THR A 294 -0.91 3.49 32.53
C THR A 294 0.47 2.84 32.37
N SER A 295 0.54 1.63 31.79
CA SER A 295 1.79 0.97 31.40
C SER A 295 2.31 1.41 30.02
N LYS A 296 1.64 2.34 29.33
CA LYS A 296 1.81 2.66 27.89
C LYS A 296 1.38 1.54 26.95
N SER A 297 0.81 0.45 27.47
CA SER A 297 0.28 -0.63 26.63
C SER A 297 -0.82 -0.09 25.73
N MET A 298 -0.80 -0.54 24.48
CA MET A 298 -1.74 -0.14 23.44
C MET A 298 -2.74 -1.26 23.18
N THR A 299 -4.00 -0.89 23.02
CA THR A 299 -5.09 -1.80 22.62
C THR A 299 -5.93 -1.13 21.55
N LEU A 300 -6.16 -1.81 20.44
CA LEU A 300 -7.01 -1.31 19.38
C LEU A 300 -8.46 -1.39 19.85
N SER A 301 -9.08 -0.24 20.03
CA SER A 301 -10.48 -0.14 20.45
C SER A 301 -11.44 -0.30 19.28
N SER A 302 -11.11 0.30 18.13
CA SER A 302 -11.90 0.17 16.91
C SER A 302 -11.09 0.60 15.69
N THR A 303 -11.54 0.17 14.51
CA THR A 303 -11.17 0.76 13.23
C THR A 303 -12.42 1.01 12.40
N THR A 304 -12.53 2.21 11.84
CA THR A 304 -13.62 2.63 10.98
C THR A 304 -13.06 2.90 9.59
N LEU A 305 -13.54 2.18 8.58
CA LEU A 305 -13.21 2.42 7.18
C LEU A 305 -14.34 3.22 6.54
N VAL A 306 -14.01 4.41 6.03
CA VAL A 306 -14.92 5.25 5.23
C VAL A 306 -14.89 4.81 3.77
N SER A 307 -13.75 4.31 3.30
CA SER A 307 -13.59 3.75 1.96
C SER A 307 -12.46 2.72 1.95
N GLY A 308 -12.62 1.70 1.10
CA GLY A 308 -11.67 0.57 0.98
C GLY A 308 -11.79 -0.46 2.10
N GLN A 309 -10.97 -1.52 2.04
CA GLN A 309 -11.09 -2.70 2.91
C GLN A 309 -9.97 -2.84 3.93
N SER A 310 -8.89 -2.05 3.84
CA SER A 310 -7.69 -2.23 4.67
C SER A 310 -7.18 -0.94 5.30
N CYS A 311 -6.49 -1.07 6.43
CA CYS A 311 -5.72 0.02 7.03
C CYS A 311 -4.35 0.09 6.35
N PRO A 312 -3.93 1.25 5.78
CA PRO A 312 -2.65 1.37 5.07
C PRO A 312 -1.50 1.85 5.96
N ILE A 313 -1.73 2.07 7.26
CA ILE A 313 -0.74 2.60 8.19
C ILE A 313 -0.39 1.59 9.30
N MET A 314 0.72 1.83 9.98
CA MET A 314 1.05 1.20 11.26
C MET A 314 1.48 2.25 12.29
N VAL A 315 1.05 2.04 13.53
CA VAL A 315 1.44 2.85 14.68
C VAL A 315 2.63 2.19 15.38
N ALA A 316 3.66 2.96 15.67
CA ALA A 316 4.87 2.43 16.29
C ALA A 316 4.64 1.97 17.73
N ALA A 317 5.40 0.96 18.17
CA ALA A 317 5.38 0.46 19.54
C ALA A 317 5.71 1.56 20.57
N SER A 318 5.27 1.33 21.80
CA SER A 318 5.62 2.12 22.99
C SER A 318 6.66 1.42 23.89
N ALA A 319 7.20 0.28 23.44
CA ALA A 319 8.21 -0.49 24.15
C ALA A 319 9.60 0.16 24.12
N GLY A 320 10.38 -0.01 25.19
CA GLY A 320 11.82 0.28 25.19
C GLY A 320 12.20 1.63 24.57
N SER A 321 13.00 1.58 23.50
CA SER A 321 13.47 2.73 22.71
C SER A 321 12.59 3.08 21.51
N ALA A 322 11.42 2.46 21.36
CA ALA A 322 10.51 2.71 20.24
C ALA A 322 9.98 4.16 20.24
N PRO A 323 9.60 4.71 19.07
CA PRO A 323 9.21 6.11 18.91
C PRO A 323 8.12 6.62 19.86
N ASN A 324 7.18 5.76 20.28
CA ASN A 324 6.08 6.17 21.16
C ASN A 324 6.35 5.93 22.65
N SER A 325 7.50 5.38 23.02
CA SER A 325 7.86 5.12 24.42
C SER A 325 7.88 6.40 25.25
N GLY A 326 8.42 7.51 24.73
CA GLY A 326 8.41 8.82 25.42
C GLY A 326 7.13 9.65 25.19
N VAL A 327 6.31 9.27 24.22
CA VAL A 327 5.10 10.02 23.83
C VAL A 327 3.91 9.61 24.71
N PHE A 328 3.75 8.31 24.96
CA PHE A 328 2.65 7.82 25.79
C PHE A 328 3.02 7.87 27.27
N GLY A 329 2.15 8.46 28.09
CA GLY A 329 2.38 8.66 29.51
C GLY A 329 2.16 7.41 30.35
N THR A 330 2.78 7.39 31.53
CA THR A 330 2.54 6.34 32.55
C THR A 330 1.59 6.77 33.67
N SER A 331 1.34 8.07 33.81
CA SER A 331 0.65 8.63 34.97
C SER A 331 -0.87 8.42 34.93
N ALA A 332 -1.46 8.25 33.75
CA ALA A 332 -2.89 8.03 33.57
C ALA A 332 -3.16 7.25 32.28
N ALA A 333 -4.31 6.58 32.22
CA ALA A 333 -4.81 6.02 30.97
C ALA A 333 -5.13 7.16 29.98
N GLY A 334 -4.99 6.86 28.69
CA GLY A 334 -5.19 7.80 27.60
C GLY A 334 -5.89 7.16 26.41
N GLN A 335 -6.10 7.96 25.37
CA GLN A 335 -6.65 7.49 24.12
C GLN A 335 -6.13 8.35 22.98
N ILE A 336 -5.76 7.71 21.88
CA ILE A 336 -5.44 8.38 20.62
C ILE A 336 -6.35 7.88 19.51
N SER A 337 -6.57 8.73 18.52
CA SER A 337 -7.12 8.32 17.23
C SER A 337 -6.14 8.67 16.13
N VAL A 338 -5.96 7.76 15.18
CA VAL A 338 -5.15 7.99 13.98
C VAL A 338 -6.06 7.85 12.76
N ALA A 339 -6.18 8.90 11.96
CA ALA A 339 -7.01 8.93 10.75
C ALA A 339 -6.16 9.08 9.50
N TRP A 340 -6.63 8.52 8.39
CA TRP A 340 -5.95 8.52 7.10
C TRP A 340 -6.94 8.78 5.96
N GLY A 341 -6.48 9.49 4.93
CA GLY A 341 -7.29 9.74 3.74
C GLY A 341 -6.55 10.51 2.64
N ALA A 342 -7.17 10.57 1.46
CA ALA A 342 -6.67 11.40 0.37
C ALA A 342 -6.94 12.86 0.73
N ILE A 343 -5.87 13.67 0.77
CA ILE A 343 -5.76 15.10 1.15
C ILE A 343 -6.29 15.55 2.52
N THR A 344 -7.39 14.96 2.98
CA THR A 344 -8.05 15.20 4.26
C THR A 344 -8.37 13.87 4.94
N ASN A 345 -8.72 13.92 6.22
CA ASN A 345 -9.25 12.76 6.94
C ASN A 345 -10.28 13.21 7.98
N SER A 346 -10.83 12.27 8.74
CA SER A 346 -11.88 12.55 9.73
C SER A 346 -11.46 13.46 10.89
N LEU A 347 -10.16 13.58 11.17
CA LEU A 347 -9.62 14.44 12.23
C LEU A 347 -9.27 15.84 11.71
N GLU A 348 -8.83 15.93 10.46
CA GLU A 348 -8.51 17.17 9.76
C GLU A 348 -9.28 17.24 8.43
N PRO A 349 -10.57 17.61 8.45
CA PRO A 349 -11.45 17.57 7.28
C PRO A 349 -11.28 18.79 6.34
N THR A 350 -10.31 19.67 6.63
CA THR A 350 -10.03 20.86 5.83
C THR A 350 -8.77 20.65 5.01
N ILE A 351 -8.81 21.04 3.74
CA ILE A 351 -7.66 21.02 2.85
C ILE A 351 -6.65 22.07 3.34
N ASP A 352 -5.45 21.62 3.68
CA ASP A 352 -4.33 22.48 4.01
C ASP A 352 -3.34 22.47 2.84
N SER A 353 -3.25 23.58 2.12
CA SER A 353 -2.36 23.72 0.95
C SER A 353 -0.92 24.08 1.35
N THR A 354 -0.63 24.25 2.63
CA THR A 354 0.68 24.67 3.13
C THR A 354 1.76 23.63 2.87
N TYR A 355 1.38 22.35 2.90
CA TYR A 355 2.31 21.21 2.85
C TYR A 355 2.10 20.28 1.64
N PHE A 356 1.19 20.65 0.75
CA PHE A 356 0.96 19.96 -0.51
C PHE A 356 1.28 20.90 -1.68
N PRO A 357 2.17 20.51 -2.62
CA PRO A 357 2.43 21.32 -3.82
C PRO A 357 1.19 21.52 -4.69
N PHE A 358 0.24 20.60 -4.59
CA PHE A 358 -1.04 20.66 -5.25
C PHE A 358 -2.07 19.87 -4.44
N THR A 359 -3.31 20.32 -4.48
CA THR A 359 -4.42 19.75 -3.71
C THR A 359 -5.26 18.75 -4.50
N THR A 360 -4.80 18.36 -5.68
CA THR A 360 -5.46 17.37 -6.54
C THR A 360 -4.59 16.13 -6.71
N THR A 361 -5.16 15.02 -7.09
CA THR A 361 -4.38 13.87 -7.53
C THR A 361 -4.03 14.05 -9.00
N ARG A 362 -2.87 13.55 -9.40
CA ARG A 362 -2.36 13.76 -10.77
C ARG A 362 -1.87 12.45 -11.36
N LEU A 363 -2.36 12.09 -12.53
CA LEU A 363 -1.86 10.97 -13.32
C LEU A 363 -0.81 11.52 -14.29
N TYR A 364 0.43 11.07 -14.16
CA TYR A 364 1.53 11.42 -15.05
C TYR A 364 1.68 10.33 -16.10
N VAL A 365 1.58 10.71 -17.38
CA VAL A 365 1.67 9.79 -18.51
C VAL A 365 2.86 10.18 -19.36
N PRO A 366 3.95 9.41 -19.37
CA PRO A 366 5.08 9.69 -20.24
C PRO A 366 4.74 9.47 -21.71
N PHE A 367 5.09 10.43 -22.56
CA PHE A 367 5.06 10.33 -24.02
C PHE A 367 6.49 10.29 -24.54
N VAL A 368 6.75 9.35 -25.45
CA VAL A 368 8.04 9.19 -26.12
C VAL A 368 7.88 9.33 -27.62
N ASP A 369 8.81 10.04 -28.23
CA ASP A 369 8.90 10.13 -29.68
C ASP A 369 9.67 8.91 -30.20
N LEU A 370 9.18 8.26 -31.26
CA LEU A 370 9.81 7.08 -31.83
C LEU A 370 10.79 7.48 -32.93
N GLU A 371 11.95 6.81 -32.99
CA GLU A 371 12.89 6.99 -34.11
C GLU A 371 12.27 6.50 -35.43
N ASN A 372 11.52 5.39 -35.37
CA ASN A 372 10.77 4.86 -36.51
C ASN A 372 9.34 4.46 -36.10
N PRO A 373 8.36 5.37 -36.26
CA PRO A 373 6.96 5.09 -35.95
C PRO A 373 6.32 3.97 -36.79
N GLN A 374 6.87 3.69 -37.98
CA GLN A 374 6.32 2.67 -38.88
C GLN A 374 6.33 1.28 -38.27
N ALA A 375 7.27 0.97 -37.36
CA ALA A 375 7.33 -0.31 -36.68
C ALA A 375 6.11 -0.60 -35.79
N LEU A 376 5.49 0.46 -35.24
CA LEU A 376 4.25 0.35 -34.46
C LEU A 376 3.01 0.43 -35.36
N ILE A 377 3.03 1.29 -36.37
CA ILE A 377 1.91 1.50 -37.30
C ILE A 377 1.69 0.30 -38.24
N SER A 378 2.75 -0.41 -38.61
CA SER A 378 2.68 -1.54 -39.57
C SER A 378 1.89 -2.75 -39.06
N LYS A 379 1.56 -2.81 -37.76
CA LYS A 379 0.74 -3.87 -37.15
C LYS A 379 -0.51 -3.24 -36.51
N PRO A 380 -1.63 -3.11 -37.24
CA PRO A 380 -2.82 -2.41 -36.77
C PRO A 380 -3.56 -3.11 -35.61
N SER A 381 -3.29 -4.40 -35.37
CA SER A 381 -3.84 -5.15 -34.25
C SER A 381 -2.73 -5.83 -33.45
N LYS A 382 -2.74 -5.61 -32.13
CA LYS A 382 -1.88 -6.33 -31.17
C LYS A 382 -2.75 -6.97 -30.11
N THR A 383 -2.55 -8.26 -29.90
CA THR A 383 -3.22 -9.02 -28.83
C THR A 383 -2.38 -8.90 -27.57
N VAL A 384 -2.89 -8.18 -26.58
CA VAL A 384 -2.26 -8.07 -25.26
C VAL A 384 -2.81 -9.19 -24.37
N ARG A 385 -1.92 -9.98 -23.78
CA ARG A 385 -2.27 -11.00 -22.79
C ARG A 385 -1.71 -10.57 -21.44
N TYR A 386 -2.54 -10.54 -20.42
CA TYR A 386 -2.14 -10.19 -19.06
C TYR A 386 -2.81 -11.13 -18.06
N MET A 387 -2.21 -11.25 -16.88
CA MET A 387 -2.79 -11.95 -15.75
C MET A 387 -3.75 -11.00 -15.01
N ASP A 388 -5.05 -11.23 -15.08
CA ASP A 388 -6.00 -10.57 -14.18
C ASP A 388 -6.13 -11.37 -12.88
N TYR A 389 -6.57 -10.69 -11.83
CA TYR A 389 -6.79 -11.29 -10.52
C TYR A 389 -8.26 -11.27 -10.18
N TYR A 390 -8.73 -12.39 -9.63
CA TYR A 390 -9.97 -12.45 -8.89
C TYR A 390 -9.62 -12.74 -7.43
N ALA A 391 -10.13 -11.92 -6.51
CA ALA A 391 -9.89 -12.06 -5.09
C ALA A 391 -11.23 -12.10 -4.35
N GLN A 392 -11.31 -12.95 -3.33
CA GLN A 392 -12.48 -13.10 -2.49
C GLN A 392 -12.04 -13.39 -1.06
N TRP A 393 -12.68 -12.71 -0.11
CA TRP A 393 -12.48 -12.95 1.31
C TRP A 393 -13.37 -14.10 1.81
N PHE A 394 -12.83 -14.93 2.70
CA PHE A 394 -13.49 -16.08 3.29
C PHE A 394 -13.33 -16.03 4.81
N TYR A 395 -14.41 -16.30 5.54
CA TYR A 395 -14.44 -16.28 7.01
C TYR A 395 -14.20 -17.66 7.64
N GLN A 396 -13.99 -18.71 6.84
CA GLN A 396 -13.63 -20.03 7.36
C GLN A 396 -12.30 -19.97 8.11
N ARG A 397 -12.21 -20.71 9.22
CA ARG A 397 -11.06 -20.74 10.10
C ARG A 397 -10.30 -22.04 9.90
N ALA A 398 -9.02 -21.92 9.56
CA ALA A 398 -8.13 -23.07 9.48
C ALA A 398 -7.74 -23.61 10.87
N GLY A 399 -7.93 -22.84 11.94
CA GLY A 399 -7.54 -23.22 13.31
C GLY A 399 -7.86 -22.13 14.35
N THR A 400 -7.72 -22.45 15.63
CA THR A 400 -7.92 -21.50 16.75
C THR A 400 -6.70 -21.47 17.67
N GLY A 401 -6.01 -20.32 17.72
CA GLY A 401 -5.08 -19.97 18.80
C GLY A 401 -3.90 -20.92 19.06
N VAL A 402 -3.28 -20.75 20.23
CA VAL A 402 -2.14 -21.57 20.72
C VAL A 402 -2.71 -22.85 21.35
N SER A 403 -2.54 -24.00 20.69
CA SER A 403 -2.93 -25.32 21.22
C SER A 403 -1.75 -26.29 21.18
N SER A 404 -1.65 -27.15 22.21
CA SER A 404 -0.71 -28.27 22.25
C SER A 404 -1.19 -29.50 21.47
N THR A 405 -2.39 -29.46 20.88
CA THR A 405 -2.99 -30.51 20.04
C THR A 405 -3.44 -29.96 18.68
N GLN A 406 -3.81 -30.86 17.77
CA GLN A 406 -4.05 -30.63 16.34
C GLN A 406 -4.78 -29.29 16.04
N LEU A 407 -4.07 -28.39 15.36
CA LEU A 407 -4.47 -27.00 15.10
C LEU A 407 -5.32 -26.80 13.84
N ASN A 408 -5.60 -27.85 13.05
CA ASN A 408 -6.24 -27.70 11.74
C ASN A 408 -7.67 -28.23 11.71
N ILE A 409 -8.65 -27.36 11.49
CA ILE A 409 -10.04 -27.71 11.19
C ILE A 409 -10.18 -27.74 9.66
N ALA A 410 -10.78 -28.80 9.12
CA ALA A 410 -11.05 -28.89 7.69
C ALA A 410 -12.03 -27.79 7.26
N PHE A 411 -11.73 -27.14 6.14
CA PHE A 411 -12.66 -26.20 5.51
C PHE A 411 -12.60 -26.30 3.98
N ASP A 412 -13.76 -26.08 3.37
CA ASP A 412 -13.93 -26.01 1.92
C ASP A 412 -14.13 -24.56 1.49
N LEU A 413 -13.35 -24.12 0.50
CA LEU A 413 -13.53 -22.85 -0.19
C LEU A 413 -14.03 -23.13 -1.61
N GLN A 414 -15.11 -22.45 -1.99
CA GLN A 414 -15.64 -22.54 -3.35
C GLN A 414 -15.62 -21.16 -4.01
N LEU A 415 -14.87 -21.07 -5.11
CA LEU A 415 -14.87 -19.94 -6.03
C LEU A 415 -15.88 -20.19 -7.16
N SER A 416 -16.40 -19.09 -7.73
CA SER A 416 -17.41 -19.14 -8.80
C SER A 416 -16.95 -19.95 -10.01
N ALA A 417 -17.86 -20.74 -10.60
CA ALA A 417 -17.64 -21.44 -11.87
C ALA A 417 -17.47 -20.47 -13.07
N SER A 418 -17.77 -19.18 -12.88
CA SER A 418 -17.55 -18.15 -13.91
C SER A 418 -16.08 -17.86 -14.18
N LEU A 419 -15.19 -18.25 -13.24
CA LEU A 419 -13.75 -18.13 -13.42
C LEU A 419 -13.25 -19.16 -14.43
N LYS A 420 -12.91 -18.70 -15.63
CA LYS A 420 -12.37 -19.52 -16.71
C LYS A 420 -10.87 -19.32 -16.82
N ASN A 421 -10.14 -20.38 -17.19
CA ASN A 421 -8.70 -20.33 -17.49
C ASN A 421 -7.82 -19.82 -16.33
N ALA A 422 -8.15 -20.17 -15.08
CA ALA A 422 -7.29 -19.87 -13.93
C ALA A 422 -5.92 -20.57 -14.11
N LYS A 423 -4.83 -19.79 -14.08
CA LYS A 423 -3.46 -20.31 -14.21
C LYS A 423 -2.78 -20.58 -12.87
N VAL A 424 -3.13 -19.76 -11.87
CA VAL A 424 -2.56 -19.80 -10.53
C VAL A 424 -3.69 -19.56 -9.54
N VAL A 425 -3.69 -20.32 -8.45
CA VAL A 425 -4.55 -20.07 -7.29
C VAL A 425 -3.64 -19.88 -6.09
N ALA A 426 -3.84 -18.79 -5.36
CA ALA A 426 -3.09 -18.48 -4.15
C ALA A 426 -4.07 -18.34 -2.98
N LEU A 427 -3.75 -18.97 -1.86
CA LEU A 427 -4.45 -18.83 -0.59
C LEU A 427 -3.58 -17.99 0.35
N LEU A 428 -4.13 -16.88 0.84
CA LEU A 428 -3.43 -15.96 1.74
C LEU A 428 -4.02 -16.08 3.15
N PRO A 429 -3.29 -16.68 4.12
CA PRO A 429 -3.76 -16.80 5.48
C PRO A 429 -3.65 -15.49 6.25
N PHE A 430 -4.67 -15.18 7.04
CA PHE A 430 -4.63 -14.10 8.00
C PHE A 430 -4.96 -14.65 9.38
N ALA A 431 -4.44 -13.98 10.40
CA ALA A 431 -4.69 -14.34 11.78
C ALA A 431 -6.18 -14.16 12.12
N GLU A 432 -6.71 -15.14 12.84
CA GLU A 432 -8.03 -15.09 13.43
C GLU A 432 -8.05 -14.05 14.57
N THR A 433 -9.08 -13.23 14.63
CA THR A 433 -9.13 -12.06 15.53
C THR A 433 -10.23 -12.14 16.60
N SER A 434 -10.99 -13.24 16.65
CA SER A 434 -12.03 -13.42 17.68
C SER A 434 -11.50 -13.89 19.04
N SER A 435 -10.21 -14.24 19.15
CA SER A 435 -9.59 -14.63 20.42
C SER A 435 -8.12 -14.18 20.49
N GLY A 436 -7.76 -13.47 21.56
CA GLY A 436 -6.39 -13.02 21.83
C GLY A 436 -5.89 -11.83 21.00
N ASN A 437 -6.00 -11.90 19.66
CA ASN A 437 -5.53 -10.89 18.71
C ASN A 437 -6.64 -9.90 18.32
N LEU A 438 -6.46 -8.59 18.50
CA LEU A 438 -7.44 -7.54 18.13
C LEU A 438 -8.87 -7.78 18.70
N ASN A 439 -8.96 -8.54 19.79
CA ASN A 439 -10.21 -9.04 20.34
C ASN A 439 -11.17 -7.90 20.72
N THR A 440 -10.62 -6.79 21.22
CA THR A 440 -11.41 -5.62 21.59
C THR A 440 -12.01 -4.92 20.36
N ALA A 441 -11.27 -4.82 19.25
CA ALA A 441 -11.73 -4.13 18.05
C ALA A 441 -12.68 -4.98 17.19
N THR A 442 -12.62 -6.31 17.26
CA THR A 442 -13.46 -7.23 16.47
C THR A 442 -13.33 -7.02 14.95
N ILE A 443 -12.13 -6.65 14.49
CA ILE A 443 -11.84 -6.37 13.07
C ILE A 443 -10.99 -7.47 12.43
N GLN A 444 -10.85 -7.44 11.10
CA GLN A 444 -9.91 -8.32 10.40
C GLN A 444 -8.45 -7.86 10.57
N GLN A 445 -7.49 -8.78 10.49
CA GLN A 445 -6.06 -8.49 10.67
C GLN A 445 -5.57 -7.33 9.78
N PHE A 446 -5.92 -7.33 8.48
CA PHE A 446 -5.54 -6.29 7.51
C PHE A 446 -6.17 -4.90 7.77
N GLN A 447 -7.13 -4.82 8.69
CA GLN A 447 -7.75 -3.57 9.13
C GLN A 447 -7.03 -2.97 10.34
N SER A 448 -6.12 -3.71 10.98
CA SER A 448 -5.36 -3.22 12.13
C SER A 448 -4.24 -2.27 11.74
N CYS A 449 -3.99 -1.27 12.59
CA CYS A 449 -2.79 -0.44 12.55
C CYS A 449 -1.62 -1.02 13.37
N PHE A 450 -1.77 -2.22 13.95
CA PHE A 450 -0.70 -2.93 14.64
C PHE A 450 -0.17 -4.12 13.84
N ASP A 451 -0.73 -4.36 12.66
CA ASP A 451 -0.38 -5.49 11.82
C ASP A 451 0.06 -5.02 10.43
N SER A 452 0.98 -5.76 9.83
CA SER A 452 1.57 -5.50 8.52
C SER A 452 0.74 -6.02 7.36
N ALA A 453 -0.26 -6.88 7.63
CA ALA A 453 -1.26 -7.30 6.65
C ALA A 453 -1.96 -6.08 6.02
N PRO A 454 -2.23 -6.07 4.70
CA PRO A 454 -2.12 -7.19 3.77
C PRO A 454 -0.73 -7.32 3.10
N SER A 455 0.25 -6.50 3.48
CA SER A 455 1.56 -6.53 2.83
C SER A 455 2.32 -7.82 3.14
N THR A 456 2.40 -8.23 4.40
CA THR A 456 2.85 -9.57 4.78
C THR A 456 1.68 -10.34 5.39
N VAL A 457 1.54 -11.61 4.99
CA VAL A 457 0.59 -12.55 5.60
C VAL A 457 1.14 -13.05 6.93
N GLN A 458 0.31 -13.69 7.75
CA GLN A 458 0.75 -14.22 9.03
C GLN A 458 1.94 -15.18 8.85
N PRO A 459 3.12 -14.84 9.40
CA PRO A 459 4.32 -15.63 9.19
C PRO A 459 4.32 -16.89 10.06
N GLY A 460 4.77 -18.01 9.48
CA GLY A 460 4.81 -19.31 10.15
C GLY A 460 3.46 -20.06 10.19
N SER A 461 2.39 -19.49 9.64
CA SER A 461 1.10 -20.18 9.51
C SER A 461 1.20 -21.36 8.56
N SER A 462 0.86 -22.56 9.04
CA SER A 462 0.68 -23.75 8.19
C SER A 462 -0.78 -24.15 8.16
N ILE A 463 -1.46 -23.94 7.03
CA ILE A 463 -2.77 -24.52 6.75
C ILE A 463 -2.53 -25.92 6.16
N ARG A 464 -3.06 -26.96 6.80
CA ARG A 464 -2.78 -28.35 6.39
C ARG A 464 -4.00 -29.16 5.98
N ASN A 465 -5.21 -28.69 6.26
CA ASN A 465 -6.44 -29.42 5.98
C ASN A 465 -7.46 -28.49 5.31
N PHE A 466 -7.40 -28.39 3.99
CA PHE A 466 -8.26 -27.49 3.23
C PHE A 466 -8.51 -28.00 1.82
N ASN A 467 -9.69 -27.68 1.30
CA ASN A 467 -10.09 -27.96 -0.07
C ASN A 467 -10.47 -26.65 -0.75
N VAL A 468 -9.94 -26.43 -1.97
CA VAL A 468 -10.34 -25.29 -2.80
C VAL A 468 -10.89 -25.78 -4.11
N ARG A 469 -12.09 -25.30 -4.45
CA ARG A 469 -12.77 -25.62 -5.70
C ARG A 469 -13.02 -24.37 -6.53
N ILE A 470 -12.86 -24.47 -7.85
CA ILE A 470 -13.35 -23.49 -8.82
C ILE A 470 -14.52 -24.14 -9.56
N GLY A 471 -15.73 -23.66 -9.31
CA GLY A 471 -16.94 -24.37 -9.72
C GLY A 471 -16.98 -25.77 -9.10
N SER A 472 -16.92 -26.81 -9.93
CA SER A 472 -16.88 -28.22 -9.51
C SER A 472 -15.48 -28.84 -9.57
N GLN A 473 -14.48 -28.10 -10.05
CA GLN A 473 -13.11 -28.60 -10.17
C GLN A 473 -12.35 -28.35 -8.87
N GLN A 474 -11.77 -29.41 -8.32
CA GLN A 474 -10.89 -29.33 -7.15
C GLN A 474 -9.49 -28.89 -7.60
N VAL A 475 -9.00 -27.80 -7.01
CA VAL A 475 -7.71 -27.18 -7.36
C VAL A 475 -6.67 -27.39 -6.27
N PHE A 476 -7.11 -27.48 -5.00
CA PHE A 476 -6.30 -27.96 -3.89
C PHE A 476 -7.02 -29.08 -3.16
N ASP A 477 -6.31 -30.19 -2.96
CA ASP A 477 -6.74 -31.33 -2.14
C ASP A 477 -5.58 -31.74 -1.23
N ILE A 478 -5.58 -31.21 -0.01
CA ILE A 478 -4.60 -31.60 1.02
C ILE A 478 -5.42 -32.12 2.20
N SER A 479 -5.59 -33.44 2.22
CA SER A 479 -6.31 -34.21 3.25
C SER A 479 -5.41 -34.59 4.41
#